data_AF-A0A1Q3WBI0-F1
#
_entry.id   AF-A0A1Q3WBI0-F1
#
_cell.length_a   1.000
_cell.length_b   1.000
_cell.length_c   1.000
_cell.angle_alpha   90.00
_cell.angle_beta   90.00
_cell.angle_gamma   90.00
#
_symmetry.space_group_name_H-M   'P 1'
#
loop_
_entity.id
_entity.type
_entity.pdbx_description
1 polymer ?
#
loop_
_entity_poly.entity_id
_entity_poly.type
_entity_poly.pdbx_seq_one_letter_code
_entity_poly.pdbx_strand_id
1 'polypeptide(L)'
;MKSIPILLMLWLIGSTSLIAQNPSVENEKFVFLNNGATVGMIIKSVVKADKQRLKLTDQQLPKAKEIITNAVVKFNNGVKQLKAVGMNQAKLRTLAVGVETEKVLAYKSILTTQQYTTLVAQHKKVYPEAKL
;
A
#
# COMPACT_ATOMS: atom_id res chain seq x y z
N MET A 1 63.02 -43.43 -9.78
CA MET A 1 62.03 -44.52 -9.57
C MET A 1 60.81 -43.92 -8.89
N LYS A 2 59.61 -44.11 -9.47
CA LYS A 2 58.30 -44.39 -8.81
C LYS A 2 57.85 -43.39 -7.71
N SER A 3 56.72 -42.65 -7.73
CA SER A 3 55.44 -42.74 -8.43
C SER A 3 54.65 -41.44 -8.21
N ILE A 4 53.89 -40.98 -9.21
CA ILE A 4 52.66 -40.14 -9.10
C ILE A 4 51.51 -41.17 -9.01
N PRO A 5 50.42 -41.03 -8.20
CA PRO A 5 49.30 -40.16 -8.61
C PRO A 5 48.22 -39.68 -7.58
N ILE A 6 47.48 -38.65 -8.02
CA ILE A 6 46.06 -38.36 -7.77
C ILE A 6 45.63 -37.99 -6.33
N LEU A 7 45.27 -36.71 -6.15
CA LEU A 7 43.90 -36.38 -5.73
C LEU A 7 43.43 -35.09 -6.40
N LEU A 8 42.66 -35.27 -7.46
CA LEU A 8 41.69 -34.31 -7.98
C LEU A 8 40.66 -34.00 -6.89
N MET A 9 40.32 -32.73 -6.72
CA MET A 9 38.95 -32.19 -6.85
C MET A 9 38.90 -30.84 -6.12
N LEU A 10 38.80 -29.75 -6.88
CA LEU A 10 37.51 -29.16 -7.27
C LEU A 10 36.77 -28.57 -6.06
N TRP A 11 36.69 -27.24 -6.11
CA TRP A 11 35.44 -26.46 -6.04
C TRP A 11 35.30 -25.45 -4.90
N LEU A 12 34.87 -24.28 -5.38
CA LEU A 12 34.08 -23.25 -4.71
C LEU A 12 34.84 -22.30 -3.80
N ILE A 13 35.40 -21.31 -4.50
CA ILE A 13 35.18 -19.89 -4.22
C ILE A 13 33.70 -19.68 -3.87
N GLY A 14 33.37 -19.86 -2.60
CA GLY A 14 32.08 -19.48 -2.03
C GLY A 14 32.11 -18.01 -1.70
N SER A 15 31.94 -17.16 -2.70
CA SER A 15 31.47 -15.80 -2.50
C SER A 15 30.10 -15.90 -1.83
N THR A 16 30.05 -15.94 -0.50
CA THR A 16 28.79 -15.73 0.21
C THR A 16 28.43 -14.27 0.02
N SER A 17 27.71 -14.00 -1.07
CA SER A 17 26.82 -12.86 -1.18
C SER A 17 26.07 -12.78 0.14
N LEU A 18 26.45 -11.81 0.98
CA LEU A 18 25.58 -11.31 2.03
C LEU A 18 24.41 -10.67 1.31
N ILE A 19 23.47 -11.51 0.88
CA ILE A 19 22.13 -11.10 0.53
C ILE A 19 21.60 -10.51 1.83
N ALA A 20 21.59 -9.18 1.91
CA ALA A 20 20.78 -8.47 2.87
C ALA A 20 19.36 -9.02 2.70
N GLN A 21 18.97 -9.94 3.58
CA GLN A 21 17.58 -10.34 3.72
C GLN A 21 16.87 -9.07 4.18
N ASN A 22 16.27 -8.35 3.23
CA ASN A 22 15.27 -7.37 3.57
C ASN A 22 14.29 -8.09 4.51
N PRO A 23 14.03 -7.59 5.73
CA PRO A 23 13.06 -8.21 6.59
C PRO A 23 11.77 -8.36 5.78
N SER A 24 11.26 -9.60 5.71
CA SER A 24 10.01 -9.89 5.03
C SER A 24 8.97 -8.90 5.53
N VAL A 25 8.41 -8.12 4.62
CA VAL A 25 7.36 -7.12 4.87
C VAL A 25 6.13 -7.77 5.53
N GLU A 26 6.09 -9.10 5.60
CA GLU A 26 5.11 -9.90 6.33
C GLU A 26 5.09 -9.66 7.84
N ASN A 27 6.16 -9.13 8.43
CA ASN A 27 6.22 -8.78 9.85
C ASN A 27 5.77 -7.34 10.17
N GLU A 28 5.37 -6.55 9.17
CA GLU A 28 4.67 -5.30 9.45
C GLU A 28 3.29 -5.65 9.99
N LYS A 29 3.20 -5.67 11.33
CA LYS A 29 1.95 -5.75 12.08
C LYS A 29 0.94 -4.84 11.40
N PHE A 30 -0.09 -5.43 10.80
CA PHE A 30 -1.28 -4.70 10.37
C PHE A 30 -1.98 -4.18 11.62
N VAL A 31 -1.53 -3.01 12.06
CA VAL A 31 -2.12 -2.28 13.17
C VAL A 31 -3.53 -1.94 12.71
N PHE A 32 -4.46 -2.69 13.27
CA PHE A 32 -5.86 -2.41 13.15
C PHE A 32 -6.10 -0.98 13.63
N LEU A 33 -6.96 -0.23 12.95
CA LEU A 33 -7.41 1.08 13.40
C LEU A 33 -8.46 0.86 14.50
N ASN A 34 -7.99 0.38 15.66
CA ASN A 34 -8.81 -0.24 16.70
C ASN A 34 -9.31 0.78 17.72
N ASN A 35 -8.93 2.04 17.53
CA ASN A 35 -9.45 3.16 18.29
C ASN A 35 -9.85 4.28 17.31
N GLY A 36 -10.88 5.05 17.67
CA GLY A 36 -11.34 6.17 16.85
C GLY A 36 -10.28 7.26 16.66
N ALA A 37 -9.30 7.34 17.57
CA ALA A 37 -8.20 8.31 17.51
C ALA A 37 -7.24 8.05 16.34
N THR A 38 -6.84 6.80 16.09
CA THR A 38 -5.97 6.40 14.98
C THR A 38 -6.70 6.55 13.65
N VAL A 39 -8.00 6.21 13.60
CA VAL A 39 -8.86 6.50 12.43
C VAL A 39 -8.87 8.00 12.13
N GLY A 40 -9.11 8.83 13.14
CA GLY A 40 -9.11 10.29 12.99
C GLY A 40 -7.75 10.85 12.54
N MET A 41 -6.64 10.30 13.06
CA MET A 41 -5.29 10.69 12.67
C MET A 41 -4.98 10.34 11.22
N ILE A 42 -5.41 9.17 10.74
CA ILE A 42 -5.25 8.77 9.34
C ILE A 42 -6.08 9.66 8.44
N ILE A 43 -7.35 9.89 8.77
CA ILE A 43 -8.21 10.80 8.01
C ILE A 43 -7.54 12.18 7.91
N LYS A 44 -7.07 12.74 9.03
CA LYS A 44 -6.39 14.05 9.04
C LYS A 44 -5.12 14.05 8.18
N SER A 45 -4.33 12.98 8.24
CA SER A 45 -3.08 12.87 7.49
C SER A 45 -3.31 12.74 5.99
N VAL A 46 -4.28 11.92 5.59
CA VAL A 46 -4.66 11.75 4.18
C VAL A 46 -5.30 13.04 3.64
N VAL A 47 -6.19 13.69 4.39
CA VAL A 47 -6.77 14.99 4.00
C VAL A 47 -5.67 16.04 3.83
N LYS A 48 -4.67 16.09 4.73
CA LYS A 48 -3.54 17.03 4.61
C LYS A 48 -2.72 16.75 3.36
N ALA A 49 -2.39 15.49 3.09
CA ALA A 49 -1.64 15.09 1.91
C ALA A 49 -2.40 15.43 0.62
N ASP A 50 -3.69 15.10 0.56
CA ASP A 50 -4.54 15.35 -0.61
C ASP A 50 -4.77 16.86 -0.81
N LYS A 51 -4.94 17.65 0.26
CA LYS A 51 -5.02 19.12 0.18
C LYS A 51 -3.78 19.70 -0.50
N GLN A 52 -2.60 19.30 -0.06
CA GLN A 52 -1.34 19.82 -0.61
C GLN A 52 -1.13 19.36 -2.05
N ARG A 53 -1.37 18.08 -2.32
CA ARG A 53 -1.06 17.43 -3.60
C ARG A 53 -2.01 17.81 -4.71
N LEU A 54 -3.30 17.89 -4.40
CA LEU A 54 -4.35 18.23 -5.36
C LEU A 54 -4.69 19.73 -5.32
N LYS A 55 -4.09 20.50 -4.40
CA LYS A 55 -4.41 21.91 -4.17
C LYS A 55 -5.92 22.11 -3.98
N LEU A 56 -6.51 21.33 -3.06
CA LEU A 56 -7.94 21.35 -2.81
C LEU A 56 -8.37 22.74 -2.31
N THR A 57 -9.45 23.27 -2.90
CA THR A 57 -10.08 24.51 -2.43
C THR A 57 -10.80 24.27 -1.12
N ASP A 58 -11.08 25.33 -0.37
CA ASP A 58 -11.81 25.21 0.89
C ASP A 58 -13.25 24.68 0.70
N GLN A 59 -13.83 24.85 -0.49
CA GLN A 59 -15.13 24.25 -0.86
C GLN A 59 -15.02 22.74 -1.13
N GLN A 60 -13.88 22.26 -1.62
CA GLN A 60 -13.65 20.83 -1.90
C GLN A 60 -13.31 20.05 -0.61
N LEU A 61 -12.72 20.70 0.39
CA LEU A 61 -12.21 20.03 1.59
C LEU A 61 -13.24 19.24 2.40
N PRO A 62 -14.46 19.75 2.67
CA PRO A 62 -15.46 18.98 3.42
C PRO A 62 -15.83 17.67 2.70
N LYS A 63 -16.02 17.72 1.38
CA LYS A 63 -16.36 16.55 0.57
C LYS A 63 -15.19 15.56 0.47
N ALA A 64 -13.96 16.07 0.31
CA ALA A 64 -12.76 15.25 0.33
C ALA A 64 -12.60 14.51 1.68
N LYS A 65 -12.86 15.20 2.79
CA LYS A 65 -12.84 14.59 4.13
C LYS A 65 -13.86 13.47 4.27
N GLU A 66 -15.07 13.65 3.76
CA GLU A 66 -16.12 12.62 3.75
C GLU A 66 -15.69 11.39 2.94
N ILE A 67 -15.21 11.60 1.71
CA ILE A 67 -14.70 10.53 0.83
C ILE A 67 -13.58 9.73 1.51
N ILE A 68 -12.61 10.42 2.13
CA ILE A 68 -11.51 9.78 2.87
C ILE A 68 -12.04 9.03 4.09
N THR A 69 -12.97 9.61 4.84
CA THR A 69 -13.55 8.96 6.02
C THR A 69 -14.23 7.65 5.64
N ASN A 70 -15.04 7.67 4.58
CA ASN A 70 -15.73 6.48 4.08
C ASN A 70 -14.74 5.41 3.63
N ALA A 71 -13.67 5.79 2.93
CA ALA A 71 -12.61 4.87 2.52
C ALA A 71 -11.89 4.24 3.73
N VAL A 72 -11.51 5.02 4.73
CA VAL A 72 -10.83 4.53 5.94
C VAL A 72 -11.73 3.57 6.73
N VAL A 73 -13.02 3.91 6.89
CA VAL A 73 -14.00 3.03 7.55
C VAL A 73 -14.19 1.73 6.78
N LYS A 74 -14.32 1.80 5.45
CA LYS A 74 -14.48 0.63 4.58
C LYS A 74 -13.25 -0.28 4.65
N PHE A 75 -12.05 0.28 4.61
CA PHE A 75 -10.81 -0.49 4.78
C PHE A 75 -10.77 -1.18 6.15
N ASN A 76 -11.06 -0.46 7.23
CA ASN A 76 -11.06 -1.04 8.58
C ASN A 76 -12.08 -2.19 8.72
N ASN A 77 -13.27 -2.03 8.15
CA ASN A 77 -14.30 -3.07 8.14
C ASN A 77 -13.89 -4.27 7.28
N GLY A 78 -13.27 -4.04 6.11
CA GLY A 78 -12.73 -5.13 5.29
C GLY A 78 -11.63 -5.91 6.02
N VAL A 79 -10.73 -5.24 6.73
CA VAL A 79 -9.69 -5.89 7.54
C VAL A 79 -10.31 -6.75 8.64
N LYS A 80 -11.37 -6.27 9.32
CA LYS A 80 -12.13 -7.08 10.30
C LYS A 80 -12.64 -8.38 9.67
N GLN A 81 -13.26 -8.29 8.50
CA GLN A 81 -13.81 -9.45 7.79
C GLN A 81 -12.70 -10.40 7.36
N LEU A 82 -11.59 -9.89 6.80
CA LEU A 82 -10.45 -10.71 6.38
C LEU A 82 -9.85 -11.49 7.54
N LYS A 83 -9.75 -10.88 8.73
CA LYS A 83 -9.25 -11.58 9.93
C LYS A 83 -10.15 -12.76 10.33
N ALA A 84 -11.47 -12.61 10.20
CA ALA A 84 -12.42 -13.67 10.52
C ALA A 84 -12.32 -14.88 9.58
N VAL A 85 -11.87 -14.67 8.33
CA VAL A 85 -11.82 -15.71 7.28
C VAL A 85 -10.39 -16.13 6.89
N GLY A 86 -9.40 -15.75 7.69
CA GLY A 86 -7.98 -15.98 7.39
C GLY A 86 -7.41 -14.90 6.45
N MET A 87 -6.76 -13.90 7.05
CA MET A 87 -6.12 -12.79 6.35
C MET A 87 -4.73 -13.19 5.87
N ASN A 88 -4.38 -12.79 4.64
CA ASN A 88 -3.02 -12.84 4.11
C ASN A 88 -2.73 -11.57 3.30
N GLN A 89 -1.47 -11.42 2.87
CA GLN A 89 -1.02 -10.24 2.14
C GLN A 89 -1.79 -10.01 0.84
N ALA A 90 -2.06 -11.07 0.08
CA ALA A 90 -2.78 -10.97 -1.19
C ALA A 90 -4.20 -10.43 -0.97
N LYS A 91 -4.95 -10.99 -0.02
CA LYS A 91 -6.30 -10.52 0.32
C LYS A 91 -6.30 -9.08 0.82
N LEU A 92 -5.31 -8.71 1.63
CA LEU A 92 -5.18 -7.34 2.12
C LEU A 92 -4.83 -6.37 0.99
N ARG A 93 -3.94 -6.75 0.07
CA ARG A 93 -3.60 -5.98 -1.13
C ARG A 93 -4.84 -5.76 -1.99
N THR A 94 -5.61 -6.81 -2.28
CA THR A 94 -6.87 -6.70 -3.03
C THR A 94 -7.84 -5.74 -2.35
N LEU A 95 -8.00 -5.83 -1.03
CA LEU A 95 -8.83 -4.90 -0.26
C LEU A 95 -8.33 -3.45 -0.39
N ALA A 96 -7.04 -3.22 -0.21
CA ALA A 96 -6.43 -1.89 -0.31
C ALA A 96 -6.61 -1.28 -1.70
N VAL A 97 -6.33 -2.06 -2.75
CA VAL A 97 -6.52 -1.65 -4.16
C VAL A 97 -7.97 -1.26 -4.39
N GLY A 98 -8.92 -2.11 -3.98
CA GLY A 98 -10.35 -1.87 -4.20
C GLY A 98 -10.83 -0.59 -3.50
N VAL A 99 -10.51 -0.44 -2.22
CA VAL A 99 -10.91 0.74 -1.45
C VAL A 99 -10.28 2.02 -1.99
N GLU A 100 -8.98 2.00 -2.33
CA GLU A 100 -8.32 3.17 -2.87
C GLU A 100 -8.85 3.52 -4.28
N THR A 101 -9.15 2.52 -5.11
CA THR A 101 -9.75 2.72 -6.45
C THR A 101 -11.11 3.41 -6.34
N GLU A 102 -11.98 2.91 -5.47
CA GLU A 102 -13.29 3.52 -5.21
C GLU A 102 -13.16 4.94 -4.66
N LYS A 103 -12.20 5.18 -3.75
CA LYS A 103 -11.90 6.53 -3.26
C LYS A 103 -11.55 7.45 -4.43
N VAL A 104 -10.66 7.02 -5.31
CA VAL A 104 -10.27 7.81 -6.49
C VAL A 104 -11.49 8.10 -7.36
N LEU A 105 -12.32 7.10 -7.68
CA LEU A 105 -13.54 7.32 -8.46
C LEU A 105 -14.51 8.32 -7.81
N ALA A 106 -14.67 8.26 -6.48
CA ALA A 106 -15.52 9.20 -5.74
C ALA A 106 -15.01 10.64 -5.82
N TYR A 107 -13.69 10.86 -5.91
CA TYR A 107 -13.11 12.19 -6.10
C TYR A 107 -13.49 12.85 -7.43
N LYS A 108 -13.90 12.08 -8.45
CA LYS A 108 -14.21 12.60 -9.80
C LYS A 108 -15.29 13.69 -9.80
N SER A 109 -16.24 13.63 -8.87
CA SER A 109 -17.34 14.59 -8.76
C SER A 109 -16.96 15.91 -8.09
N ILE A 110 -15.82 15.97 -7.40
CA ILE A 110 -15.40 17.15 -6.63
C ILE A 110 -14.13 17.80 -7.17
N LEU A 111 -13.34 17.09 -7.97
CA LEU A 111 -12.09 17.58 -8.54
C LEU A 111 -12.30 18.17 -9.93
N THR A 112 -11.44 19.14 -10.29
CA THR A 112 -11.29 19.52 -11.69
C THR A 112 -10.64 18.37 -12.48
N THR A 113 -10.77 18.39 -13.80
CA THR A 113 -10.13 17.39 -14.68
C THR A 113 -8.63 17.27 -14.41
N GLN A 114 -7.91 18.38 -14.23
CA GLN A 114 -6.47 18.37 -13.99
C GLN A 114 -6.09 17.78 -12.62
N GLN A 115 -6.87 18.11 -11.58
CA GLN A 115 -6.70 17.51 -10.25
C GLN A 115 -6.96 16.00 -10.31
N TYR A 116 -8.03 15.58 -11.00
CA TYR A 116 -8.39 14.18 -11.13
C TYR A 116 -7.32 13.38 -11.90
N THR A 117 -6.79 13.91 -13.01
CA THR A 117 -5.68 13.29 -13.74
C THR A 117 -4.44 13.12 -12.86
N THR A 118 -4.12 14.11 -12.02
CA THR A 118 -3.01 14.02 -11.07
C THR A 118 -3.24 12.89 -10.06
N LEU A 119 -4.46 12.80 -9.51
CA LEU A 119 -4.84 11.75 -8.58
C LEU A 119 -4.75 10.35 -9.22
N VAL A 120 -5.30 10.17 -10.42
CA VAL A 120 -5.26 8.90 -11.16
C VAL A 120 -3.82 8.48 -11.48
N ALA A 121 -2.98 9.42 -11.93
CA ALA A 121 -1.59 9.13 -12.23
C ALA A 121 -0.82 8.64 -10.98
N GLN A 122 -1.10 9.22 -9.82
CA GLN A 122 -0.49 8.77 -8.56
C GLN A 122 -1.04 7.42 -8.10
N HIS A 123 -2.35 7.21 -8.25
CA HIS A 123 -2.95 5.92 -7.94
C HIS A 123 -2.31 4.80 -8.77
N LYS A 124 -2.18 4.99 -10.09
CA LYS A 124 -1.56 3.99 -10.99
C LYS A 124 -0.07 3.73 -10.68
N LYS A 125 0.64 4.68 -10.06
CA LYS A 125 2.02 4.46 -9.58
C LYS A 125 2.09 3.51 -8.37
N VAL A 126 1.10 3.57 -7.48
CA VAL A 126 1.06 2.75 -6.25
C VAL A 126 0.29 1.43 -6.48
N TYR A 127 -0.69 1.47 -7.38
CA TYR A 127 -1.61 0.39 -7.71
C TYR A 127 -1.67 0.21 -9.23
N PRO A 128 -0.60 -0.29 -9.88
CA PRO A 128 -0.58 -0.50 -11.32
C PRO A 128 -1.63 -1.52 -11.80
N GLU A 129 -2.08 -2.41 -10.92
CA GLU A 129 -3.14 -3.39 -11.19
C GLU A 129 -4.57 -2.81 -11.14
N ALA A 130 -4.73 -1.56 -10.68
CA ALA A 130 -6.04 -0.94 -10.53
C ALA A 130 -6.65 -0.56 -11.88
N LYS A 131 -7.97 -0.74 -11.99
CA LYS A 131 -8.75 -0.41 -13.20
C LYS A 131 -9.43 0.96 -13.00
N LEU A 132 -8.77 2.01 -13.49
CA LEU A 132 -9.21 3.42 -13.45
C LEU A 132 -9.25 4.06 -14.84
#